data_AF-A0A4Q1T146-F1
#
_entry.id   AF-A0A4Q1T146-F1
#
_cell.length_a   1.000
_cell.length_b   1.000
_cell.length_c   1.000
_cell.angle_alpha   90.00
_cell.angle_beta   90.00
_cell.angle_gamma   90.00
#
_symmetry.space_group_name_H-M   'P 1'
#
loop_
_entity.id
_entity.type
_entity.pdbx_description
1 polymer ?
#
loop_
_entity_poly.entity_id
_entity_poly.type
_entity_poly.pdbx_seq_one_letter_code
_entity_poly.pdbx_strand_id
1 'polypeptide(L)'
;MMARTLLHYYEGTEIAIQHEETYPYEDYIINVNSSTTTNCELVTWLFPNNEMVQLLFYTPENSEIFSVSTALVLPDEGEEGQFFTRGEITLFLSQVLRV
;
A
#
# COMPACT_ATOMS: atom_id res chain seq x y z
N MET A 1 44.43 11.90 -18.54
CA MET A 1 43.22 11.68 -17.72
C MET A 1 42.08 11.40 -18.67
N MET A 2 41.52 10.20 -18.66
CA MET A 2 40.44 9.82 -19.57
C MET A 2 39.11 9.86 -18.83
N ALA A 3 38.26 10.82 -19.22
CA ALA A 3 36.85 10.84 -18.84
C ALA A 3 36.13 9.69 -19.57
N ARG A 4 35.53 8.77 -18.81
CA ARG A 4 34.74 7.67 -19.37
C ARG A 4 33.34 8.20 -19.74
N THR A 5 32.99 7.89 -20.98
CA THR A 5 31.77 8.17 -21.74
C THR A 5 30.48 7.83 -20.98
N LEU A 6 29.54 8.77 -20.96
CA LEU A 6 28.13 8.56 -20.61
C LEU A 6 27.50 7.58 -21.61
N LEU A 7 26.92 6.48 -21.11
CA LEU A 7 25.93 5.71 -21.85
C LEU A 7 24.54 6.19 -21.41
N HIS A 8 23.87 6.92 -22.31
CA HIS A 8 22.43 7.14 -22.24
C HIS A 8 21.73 5.81 -22.49
N TYR A 9 20.98 5.34 -21.49
CA TYR A 9 19.90 4.39 -21.69
C TYR A 9 18.61 5.06 -21.21
N TYR A 10 17.75 5.40 -22.16
CA TYR A 10 16.36 5.74 -21.92
C TYR A 10 15.58 4.42 -21.93
N GLU A 11 15.19 3.93 -20.77
CA GLU A 11 14.15 2.90 -20.63
C GLU A 11 13.25 3.31 -19.46
N GLY A 12 11.95 3.51 -19.76
CA GLY A 12 10.89 3.66 -18.78
C GLY A 12 11.00 4.90 -17.89
N THR A 13 10.10 5.87 -18.05
CA THR A 13 9.78 6.79 -16.96
C THR A 13 9.07 6.03 -15.85
N GLU A 14 9.80 5.18 -15.12
CA GLU A 14 9.51 4.94 -13.71
C GLU A 14 10.03 6.19 -13.01
N ILE A 15 9.11 7.13 -12.81
CA ILE A 15 9.33 8.15 -11.78
C ILE A 15 9.35 7.35 -10.49
N ALA A 16 10.54 6.90 -10.09
CA ALA A 16 10.80 6.43 -8.75
C ALA A 16 10.59 7.65 -7.85
N ILE A 17 9.34 7.86 -7.46
CA ILE A 17 9.00 8.72 -6.34
C ILE A 17 9.64 8.00 -5.17
N GLN A 18 10.82 8.46 -4.76
CA GLN A 18 11.44 8.10 -3.49
C GLN A 18 10.54 8.66 -2.40
N HIS A 19 9.44 7.95 -2.16
CA HIS A 19 8.61 8.18 -1.01
C HIS A 19 9.12 7.20 0.04
N GLU A 20 9.97 7.68 0.96
CA GLU A 20 10.41 6.91 2.15
C GLU A 20 9.25 6.73 3.13
N GLU A 21 8.12 6.21 2.64
CA GLU A 21 7.02 5.81 3.50
C GLU A 21 6.84 4.32 3.35
N THR A 22 7.41 3.62 4.31
CA THR A 22 7.16 2.20 4.51
C THR A 22 5.72 2.04 4.94
N TYR A 23 4.91 1.40 4.09
CA TYR A 23 3.59 0.93 4.48
C TYR A 23 3.72 -0.07 5.65
N PRO A 24 2.70 -0.20 6.51
CA PRO A 24 2.70 -1.23 7.54
C PRO A 24 2.82 -2.63 6.91
N TYR A 25 3.58 -3.52 7.57
CA TYR A 25 3.71 -4.92 7.16
C TYR A 25 4.22 -5.11 5.72
N GLU A 26 5.29 -4.39 5.35
CA GLU A 26 5.88 -4.40 4.00
C GLU A 26 6.26 -5.80 3.49
N ASP A 27 6.68 -6.69 4.38
CA ASP A 27 7.05 -8.08 4.06
C ASP A 27 5.89 -8.89 3.45
N TYR A 28 4.64 -8.45 3.64
CA TYR A 28 3.44 -9.11 3.11
C TYR A 28 2.84 -8.38 1.90
N ILE A 29 3.47 -7.30 1.42
CA ILE A 29 2.99 -6.57 0.25
C ILE A 29 3.38 -7.35 -1.01
N ILE A 30 2.37 -7.66 -1.83
CA ILE A 30 2.56 -8.36 -3.10
C ILE A 30 2.40 -7.44 -4.31
N ASN A 31 1.78 -6.27 -4.12
CA ASN A 31 1.58 -5.30 -5.19
C ASN A 31 1.32 -3.89 -4.64
N VAL A 32 1.87 -2.88 -5.31
CA VAL A 32 1.56 -1.46 -5.13
C VAL A 32 1.26 -0.89 -6.50
N ASN A 33 0.05 -0.38 -6.71
CA ASN A 33 -0.35 0.24 -7.96
C ASN A 33 -0.64 1.72 -7.74
N SER A 34 0.31 2.55 -8.16
CA SER A 34 0.22 4.02 -8.10
C SER A 34 -0.47 4.58 -9.34
N SER A 35 -1.54 5.33 -9.16
CA SER A 35 -2.23 6.04 -10.25
C SER A 35 -1.89 7.53 -10.21
N THR A 36 -1.17 8.01 -11.22
CA THR A 36 -0.87 9.45 -11.39
C THR A 36 -2.11 10.28 -11.74
N THR A 37 -3.19 9.65 -12.19
CA THR A 37 -4.43 10.33 -12.63
C THR A 37 -5.33 10.67 -11.44
N THR A 38 -5.41 9.77 -10.46
CA THR A 38 -6.27 9.90 -9.27
C THR A 38 -5.48 10.29 -8.03
N ASN A 39 -4.15 10.35 -8.13
CA ASN A 39 -3.23 10.64 -7.03
C ASN A 39 -3.49 9.73 -5.81
N CYS A 40 -3.67 8.44 -6.08
CA CYS A 40 -3.88 7.41 -5.07
C CYS A 40 -3.08 6.15 -5.40
N GLU A 41 -2.82 5.36 -4.36
CA GLU A 41 -2.02 4.14 -4.43
C GLU A 41 -2.83 2.96 -3.89
N LEU A 42 -3.01 1.94 -4.71
CA LEU A 42 -3.64 0.70 -4.27
C LEU A 42 -2.57 -0.26 -3.79
N VAL A 43 -2.54 -0.53 -2.49
CA VAL A 43 -1.59 -1.45 -1.86
C VAL A 43 -2.29 -2.76 -1.55
N THR A 44 -1.67 -3.87 -1.93
CA THR A 44 -2.21 -5.23 -1.73
C THR A 44 -1.28 -6.04 -0.84
N TRP A 45 -1.84 -6.54 0.26
CA TRP A 45 -1.20 -7.49 1.16
C TRP A 45 -1.73 -8.90 0.97
N LEU A 46 -0.85 -9.89 1.08
CA LEU A 46 -1.19 -11.30 1.23
C LEU A 46 -0.53 -11.83 2.50
N PHE A 47 -1.34 -12.09 3.53
CA PHE A 47 -0.86 -12.55 4.82
C PHE A 47 -0.63 -14.08 4.84
N PRO A 48 0.18 -14.60 5.79
CA PRO A 48 0.47 -16.04 5.91
C PRO A 48 -0.77 -16.93 6.14
N ASN A 49 -1.87 -16.37 6.63
CA ASN A 49 -3.16 -17.04 6.79
C ASN A 49 -3.98 -17.11 5.48
N ASN A 50 -3.39 -16.73 4.34
CA ASN A 50 -4.03 -16.59 3.03
C ASN A 50 -5.09 -15.49 2.93
N GLU A 51 -5.18 -14.60 3.91
CA GLU A 51 -6.06 -13.45 3.83
C GLU A 51 -5.44 -12.37 2.93
N MET A 52 -6.24 -11.86 2.01
CA MET A 52 -5.86 -10.78 1.09
C MET A 52 -6.57 -9.50 1.47
N VAL A 53 -5.81 -8.40 1.53
CA VAL A 53 -6.31 -7.07 1.85
C VAL A 53 -5.82 -6.09 0.81
N GLN A 54 -6.71 -5.22 0.34
CA GLN A 54 -6.41 -4.14 -0.57
C GLN A 54 -6.91 -2.84 0.02
N LEU A 55 -6.00 -1.90 0.23
CA LEU A 55 -6.33 -0.55 0.69
C LEU A 55 -5.91 0.47 -0.37
N LEU A 56 -6.78 1.45 -0.61
CA LEU A 56 -6.52 2.58 -1.47
C LEU A 56 -6.04 3.76 -0.61
N PHE A 57 -4.80 4.20 -0.81
CA PHE A 57 -4.19 5.32 -0.09
C PHE A 57 -4.36 6.60 -0.89
N TYR A 58 -4.95 7.60 -0.26
CA TYR A 58 -4.99 8.99 -0.75
C TYR A 58 -3.83 9.80 -0.19
N THR A 59 -3.48 9.48 1.06
CA THR A 59 -2.27 9.94 1.74
C THR A 59 -1.75 8.76 2.58
N PRO A 60 -0.56 8.88 3.20
CA PRO A 60 0.07 7.79 3.95
C PRO A 60 -0.70 7.43 5.24
N GLU A 61 -1.54 8.34 5.68
CA GLU A 61 -2.38 8.22 6.87
C GLU A 61 -3.85 8.07 6.51
N ASN A 62 -4.25 8.43 5.29
CA ASN A 62 -5.63 8.38 4.81
C ASN A 62 -5.77 7.29 3.75
N SER A 63 -6.47 6.22 4.12
CA SER A 63 -6.75 5.11 3.21
C SER A 63 -8.15 4.56 3.39
N GLU A 64 -8.64 3.85 2.39
CA GLU A 64 -9.91 3.15 2.46
C GLU A 64 -9.79 1.70 2.01
N ILE A 65 -10.68 0.86 2.51
CA ILE A 65 -10.79 -0.53 2.10
C ILE A 65 -11.30 -0.57 0.66
N PHE A 66 -10.44 -1.04 -0.24
CA PHE A 66 -10.83 -1.36 -1.60
C PHE A 66 -11.39 -2.79 -1.67
N SER A 67 -10.73 -3.72 -1.00
CA SER A 67 -11.17 -5.12 -0.92
C SER A 67 -10.60 -5.81 0.31
N VAL A 68 -11.41 -6.64 0.94
CA VAL A 68 -11.02 -7.53 2.04
C VAL A 68 -11.66 -8.88 1.82
N SER A 69 -11.00 -9.93 2.28
CA SER A 69 -11.61 -11.25 2.37
C SER A 69 -12.87 -11.23 3.23
N THR A 70 -13.89 -11.97 2.80
CA THR A 70 -15.21 -12.03 3.46
C THR A 70 -15.18 -12.71 4.84
N ALA A 71 -14.07 -13.37 5.19
CA ALA A 71 -13.85 -13.93 6.52
C ALA A 71 -13.56 -12.86 7.58
N LEU A 72 -13.19 -11.64 7.15
CA LEU A 72 -12.86 -10.53 8.03
C LEU A 72 -14.13 -9.77 8.44
N VAL A 73 -14.47 -9.83 9.73
CA VAL A 73 -15.51 -8.97 10.32
C VAL A 73 -14.88 -7.61 10.59
N LEU A 74 -15.32 -6.59 9.86
CA LEU A 74 -14.91 -5.20 10.12
C LEU A 74 -15.55 -4.71 11.42
N PRO A 75 -14.85 -3.91 12.25
CA PRO A 75 -15.44 -3.31 13.43
C PRO A 75 -16.58 -2.36 13.04
N ASP A 76 -17.70 -2.43 13.76
CA ASP A 76 -18.96 -1.70 13.49
C ASP A 76 -18.85 -0.17 13.68
N GLU A 77 -17.73 0.36 14.19
CA GLU A 77 -17.59 1.77 14.52
C GLU A 77 -16.98 2.60 13.38
N GLY A 78 -17.87 3.33 12.68
CA GLY A 78 -17.56 4.65 12.12
C GLY A 78 -16.86 4.66 10.77
N GLU A 79 -17.66 4.83 9.71
CA GLU A 79 -17.28 5.10 8.32
C GLU A 79 -16.69 3.91 7.54
N GLU A 80 -17.59 3.17 6.88
CA GLU A 80 -17.42 2.38 5.64
C GLU A 80 -15.99 1.98 5.21
N GLY A 81 -15.18 1.44 6.12
CA GLY A 81 -13.82 0.99 5.80
C GLY A 81 -12.81 2.11 5.51
N GLN A 82 -13.00 3.33 6.02
CA GLN A 82 -11.99 4.40 5.94
C GLN A 82 -11.10 4.46 7.19
N PHE A 83 -9.85 4.84 6.97
CA PHE A 83 -8.83 5.04 7.99
C PHE A 83 -8.22 6.42 7.82
N PHE A 84 -8.07 7.16 8.92
CA PHE A 84 -7.56 8.54 8.90
C PHE A 84 -6.20 8.67 9.59
N THR A 85 -5.71 7.58 10.18
CA THR A 85 -4.40 7.52 10.81
C THR A 85 -3.65 6.23 10.45
N ARG A 86 -2.32 6.32 10.41
CA ARG A 86 -1.44 5.14 10.28
C ARG A 86 -1.66 4.11 11.40
N GLY A 87 -2.05 4.57 12.58
CA GLY A 87 -2.38 3.72 13.73
C GLY A 87 -3.57 2.81 13.46
N GLU A 88 -4.66 3.36 12.91
CA GLU A 88 -5.86 2.60 12.54
C GLU A 88 -5.56 1.56 11.47
N ILE A 89 -4.81 1.95 10.43
CA ILE A 89 -4.37 1.02 9.37
C ILE A 89 -3.55 -0.13 9.95
N THR A 90 -2.60 0.18 10.82
CA THR A 90 -1.74 -0.83 11.46
C THR A 90 -2.56 -1.75 12.38
N LEU A 91 -3.50 -1.20 13.14
CA LEU A 91 -4.39 -1.97 14.01
C LEU A 91 -5.27 -2.92 13.21
N PHE A 92 -5.88 -2.42 12.14
CA PHE A 92 -6.69 -3.23 11.22
C PHE A 92 -5.88 -4.39 10.62
N LEU A 93 -4.74 -4.10 9.99
CA LEU A 93 -3.88 -5.13 9.40
C LEU A 93 -3.35 -6.13 10.45
N SER A 94 -3.14 -5.69 11.69
CA SER A 94 -2.75 -6.59 12.79
C SER A 94 -3.86 -7.58 13.17
N GLN A 95 -5.12 -7.20 13.00
CA GLN A 95 -6.26 -8.08 13.25
C GLN A 95 -6.37 -9.10 12.11
N VAL A 96 -6.20 -8.67 10.86
CA VAL A 96 -6.17 -9.57 9.70
C VAL A 96 -5.09 -10.64 9.85
N LEU A 97 -3.88 -10.25 10.26
CA LEU A 97 -2.78 -11.19 10.48
C LEU A 97 -3.06 -12.25 11.57
N ARG A 98 -3.99 -12.00 12.49
CA ARG A 98 -4.31 -12.88 13.63
C ARG A 98 -5.48 -13.82 13.39
N VAL A 99 -6.22 -13.67 12.29
CA VAL A 99 -7.28 -14.60 11.88
C VAL A 99 -6.65 -15.96 11.54
#